data_AF-A0A6P0X147-F1
#
_entry.id   AF-A0A6P0X147-F1
#
_cell.length_a   1.000
_cell.length_b   1.000
_cell.length_c   1.000
_cell.angle_alpha   90.00
_cell.angle_beta   90.00
_cell.angle_gamma   90.00
#
_symmetry.space_group_name_H-M   'P 1'
#
loop_
_entity.id
_entity.type
_entity.pdbx_description
1 polymer ?
#
loop_
_entity_poly.entity_id
_entity_poly.type
_entity_poly.pdbx_seq_one_letter_code
_entity_poly.pdbx_strand_id
1 'polypeptide(L)'
;MATAIFEISEIANFSTEEQEAYENSLKYYRDLHNVMATSRQEGVEEGIAQGIEQGIEKGIAQGIEQRTIEIARSCLQQGLDIETIMAITQLSREDIERI
;
A
#
# COMPACT_ATOMS: atom_id res chain seq x y z
N MET A 1 -10.16 21.24 -37.32
CA MET A 1 -11.27 22.21 -37.19
C MET A 1 -12.51 21.82 -38.01
N ALA A 2 -12.39 21.27 -39.22
CA ALA A 2 -13.55 20.86 -40.01
C ALA A 2 -14.38 19.70 -39.40
N THR A 3 -13.73 18.74 -38.72
CA THR A 3 -14.39 17.58 -38.10
C THR A 3 -15.28 17.94 -36.91
N ALA A 4 -14.83 18.82 -36.01
CA ALA A 4 -15.62 19.25 -34.86
C ALA A 4 -16.87 20.06 -35.27
N ILE A 5 -16.79 20.86 -36.34
CA ILE A 5 -17.93 21.63 -36.86
C ILE A 5 -18.97 20.69 -37.50
N PHE A 6 -18.53 19.59 -38.11
CA PHE A 6 -19.41 18.59 -38.72
C PHE A 6 -20.16 17.75 -37.67
N GLU A 7 -19.49 17.31 -36.61
CA GLU A 7 -20.13 16.61 -35.48
C GLU A 7 -21.17 17.49 -34.77
N ILE A 8 -20.87 18.78 -34.55
CA ILE A 8 -21.81 19.73 -33.94
C ILE A 8 -23.04 19.93 -34.84
N SER A 9 -22.88 19.94 -36.16
CA SER A 9 -23.99 20.11 -37.11
C SER A 9 -24.94 18.90 -37.22
N GLU A 10 -24.44 17.67 -36.99
CA GLU A 10 -25.31 16.49 -36.93
C GLU A 10 -26.06 16.39 -35.60
N ILE A 11 -25.39 16.71 -34.48
CA ILE A 11 -26.03 16.76 -33.16
C ILE A 11 -27.12 17.85 -33.09
N ALA A 12 -26.92 18.98 -33.79
CA ALA A 12 -27.92 20.05 -33.88
C ALA A 12 -29.20 19.66 -34.65
N ASN A 13 -29.16 18.56 -35.42
CA ASN A 13 -30.30 18.00 -36.14
C ASN A 13 -30.97 16.84 -35.40
N PHE A 14 -30.51 16.48 -34.19
CA PHE A 14 -31.12 15.41 -33.41
C PHE A 14 -32.55 15.79 -33.01
N SER A 15 -33.44 14.80 -33.07
CA SER A 15 -34.71 14.87 -32.37
C SER A 15 -34.49 14.90 -30.86
N THR A 16 -35.49 15.36 -30.09
CA THR A 16 -35.43 15.35 -28.63
C THR A 16 -35.08 13.97 -28.06
N GLU A 17 -35.62 12.91 -28.65
CA GLU A 17 -35.38 11.51 -28.24
C GLU A 17 -33.92 11.08 -28.48
N GLU A 18 -33.33 11.48 -29.62
CA GLU A 18 -31.92 11.18 -29.94
C GLU A 18 -30.96 11.97 -29.05
N GLN A 19 -31.29 13.23 -28.74
CA GLN A 19 -30.52 14.04 -27.80
C GLN A 19 -30.55 13.42 -26.40
N GLU A 20 -31.72 13.02 -25.90
CA GLU A 20 -31.86 12.35 -24.61
C GLU A 20 -31.10 11.02 -24.56
N ALA A 21 -31.16 10.21 -25.62
CA ALA A 21 -30.42 8.95 -25.71
C ALA A 21 -28.89 9.19 -25.68
N TYR A 22 -28.41 10.19 -26.40
CA TYR A 22 -27.01 10.57 -26.41
C TYR A 22 -26.53 11.08 -25.04
N GLU A 23 -27.30 11.95 -24.39
CA GLU A 23 -26.99 12.45 -23.05
C GLU A 23 -26.98 11.33 -22.00
N ASN A 24 -27.93 10.39 -22.07
CA ASN A 24 -27.97 9.22 -21.20
C ASN A 24 -26.76 8.29 -21.40
N SER A 25 -26.33 8.09 -22.65
CA SER A 25 -25.12 7.32 -22.97
C SER A 25 -23.87 8.01 -22.41
N LEU A 26 -23.74 9.32 -22.60
CA LEU A 26 -22.63 10.11 -22.05
C LEU A 26 -22.61 10.05 -20.52
N LYS A 27 -23.78 10.16 -19.89
CA LYS A 27 -23.91 10.04 -18.43
C LYS A 27 -23.42 8.67 -17.96
N TYR A 28 -23.88 7.59 -18.58
CA TYR A 28 -23.45 6.23 -18.23
C TYR A 28 -21.94 6.05 -18.39
N TYR A 29 -21.37 6.54 -19.49
CA TYR A 29 -19.93 6.49 -19.73
C TYR A 29 -19.14 7.24 -18.65
N ARG A 30 -19.60 8.45 -18.27
CA ARG A 30 -18.98 9.24 -17.20
C ARG A 30 -19.07 8.56 -15.85
N ASP A 31 -20.22 7.99 -15.51
CA ASP A 31 -20.43 7.26 -14.26
C ASP A 31 -19.45 6.07 -14.17
N LEU A 32 -19.34 5.27 -15.23
CA LEU A 32 -18.38 4.17 -15.29
C LEU A 32 -16.94 4.63 -15.17
N HIS A 33 -16.56 5.66 -15.93
CA HIS A 33 -15.20 6.19 -15.90
C HIS A 33 -14.83 6.68 -14.49
N ASN A 34 -15.75 7.39 -13.83
CA ASN A 34 -15.53 7.89 -12.47
C ASN A 34 -15.38 6.75 -11.47
N VAL A 35 -16.24 5.73 -11.53
CA VAL A 35 -16.12 4.53 -10.67
C VAL A 35 -14.76 3.87 -10.88
N MET A 36 -14.34 3.64 -12.12
CA MET A 36 -13.04 3.02 -12.41
C MET A 36 -11.87 3.86 -11.92
N ALA A 37 -11.92 5.18 -12.13
CA ALA A 37 -10.87 6.10 -11.70
C ALA A 37 -10.74 6.12 -10.17
N THR A 38 -11.86 6.25 -9.47
CA THR A 38 -11.90 6.25 -8.00
C THR A 38 -11.41 4.91 -7.44
N SER A 39 -11.94 3.78 -7.92
CA SER A 39 -11.50 2.47 -7.42
C SER A 39 -10.02 2.19 -7.68
N ARG A 40 -9.47 2.67 -8.80
CA ARG A 40 -8.03 2.58 -9.07
C ARG A 40 -7.23 3.43 -8.08
N GLN A 41 -7.68 4.66 -7.81
CA GLN A 41 -7.01 5.56 -6.88
C GLN A 41 -7.02 4.99 -5.46
N GLU A 42 -8.19 4.55 -4.98
CA GLU A 42 -8.36 3.91 -3.67
C GLU A 42 -7.49 2.67 -3.54
N GLY A 43 -7.48 1.78 -4.55
CA GLY A 43 -6.64 0.59 -4.53
C GLY A 43 -5.13 0.89 -4.49
N VAL A 44 -4.68 1.98 -5.12
CA VAL A 44 -3.28 2.43 -5.03
C VAL A 44 -2.98 2.99 -3.63
N GLU A 45 -3.86 3.82 -3.09
CA GLU A 45 -3.71 4.40 -1.75
C GLU A 45 -3.68 3.31 -0.67
N GLU A 46 -4.61 2.36 -0.71
CA GLU A 46 -4.64 1.21 0.19
C GLU A 46 -3.38 0.34 0.05
N GLY A 47 -2.95 0.06 -1.18
CA GLY A 47 -1.74 -0.72 -1.42
C GLY A 47 -0.48 -0.06 -0.88
N ILE A 48 -0.36 1.26 -1.02
CA ILE A 48 0.76 2.04 -0.44
C ILE A 48 0.69 2.02 1.08
N ALA A 49 -0.49 2.28 1.67
CA ALA A 49 -0.67 2.30 3.11
C ALA A 49 -0.30 0.95 3.74
N GLN A 50 -0.83 -0.16 3.20
CA GLN A 50 -0.52 -1.52 3.65
C GLN A 50 0.97 -1.84 3.48
N GLY A 51 1.58 -1.44 2.36
CA GLY A 51 3.00 -1.66 2.10
C GLY A 51 3.89 -0.94 3.12
N ILE A 52 3.55 0.32 3.46
CA ILE A 52 4.28 1.10 4.47
C ILE A 52 4.11 0.47 5.85
N GLU A 53 2.89 0.12 6.25
CA GLU A 53 2.61 -0.47 7.56
C GLU A 53 3.38 -1.79 7.74
N GLN A 54 3.28 -2.71 6.78
CA GLN A 54 4.01 -3.98 6.83
C GLN A 54 5.54 -3.77 6.81
N GLY A 55 6.02 -2.77 6.07
CA GLY A 55 7.43 -2.43 6.01
C GLY A 55 7.96 -1.93 7.35
N ILE A 56 7.21 -1.04 8.01
CA ILE A 56 7.55 -0.49 9.32
C ILE A 56 7.52 -1.60 10.38
N GLU A 57 6.47 -2.42 10.41
CA GLU A 57 6.36 -3.52 11.39
C GLU A 57 7.52 -4.50 11.27
N LYS A 58 7.83 -4.96 10.05
CA LYS A 58 8.97 -5.84 9.79
C LYS A 58 10.29 -5.19 10.17
N GLY A 59 10.48 -3.92 9.82
CA GLY A 59 11.70 -3.17 10.14
C GLY A 59 11.91 -3.00 11.65
N ILE A 60 10.85 -2.70 12.39
CA ILE A 60 10.91 -2.60 13.87
C ILE A 60 11.24 -3.95 14.49
N ALA A 61 10.55 -5.03 14.07
CA ALA A 61 10.79 -6.37 14.58
C ALA A 61 12.25 -6.81 14.34
N GLN A 62 12.75 -6.65 13.12
CA GLN A 62 14.14 -6.95 12.77
C GLN A 62 15.14 -6.10 13.57
N GLY A 63 14.84 -4.81 13.77
CA GLY A 63 15.69 -3.92 14.55
C GLY A 63 15.77 -4.32 16.02
N ILE A 64 14.65 -4.72 16.62
CA ILE A 64 14.59 -5.22 18.01
C ILE A 64 15.39 -6.52 18.13
N GLU A 65 15.18 -7.48 17.23
CA GLU A 65 15.90 -8.76 17.24
C GLU A 65 17.41 -8.55 17.11
N GLN A 66 17.85 -7.74 16.14
CA GLN A 66 19.25 -7.42 15.93
C GLN A 66 19.86 -6.75 17.16
N ARG A 67 19.13 -5.81 17.77
CA ARG A 67 19.59 -5.13 18.99
C ARG A 67 19.72 -6.10 20.17
N THR A 68 18.78 -7.02 20.34
CA THR A 68 18.82 -8.04 21.39
C THR A 68 20.04 -8.95 21.22
N ILE A 69 20.35 -9.37 19.99
CA ILE A 69 21.56 -10.15 19.68
C ILE A 69 22.84 -9.36 19.98
N GLU A 70 22.89 -8.07 19.63
CA GLU A 70 24.04 -7.21 19.94
C GLU A 70 24.27 -7.07 21.44
N ILE A 71 23.19 -6.94 22.22
CA ILE A 71 23.28 -6.90 23.69
C ILE A 71 23.82 -8.23 24.22
N ALA A 72 23.28 -9.37 23.75
CA ALA A 72 23.77 -10.69 24.16
C ALA A 72 25.27 -10.87 23.85
N ARG A 73 25.73 -10.46 22.65
CA ARG A 73 27.15 -10.46 22.27
C ARG A 73 28.01 -9.63 23.22
N SER A 74 27.56 -8.42 23.53
CA SER A 74 28.28 -7.54 24.45
C SER A 74 28.37 -8.14 25.86
N CYS A 75 27.30 -8.81 26.32
CA CYS A 75 27.30 -9.49 27.60
C CYS A 75 28.27 -10.69 27.64
N LEU A 76 28.29 -11.51 26.58
CA LEU A 76 29.25 -12.62 26.43
C LEU A 76 30.70 -12.12 26.45
N GLN A 77 30.99 -11.02 25.76
CA GLN A 77 32.32 -10.40 25.75
C GLN A 77 32.75 -9.88 27.12
N GLN A 78 31.79 -9.45 27.95
CA GLN A 78 32.04 -9.03 29.33
C GLN A 78 32.14 -10.22 30.32
N GLY A 79 31.96 -11.45 29.84
CA GLY A 79 32.08 -12.66 30.66
C GLY A 79 30.89 -12.90 31.60
N LEU A 80 29.72 -12.33 31.30
CA LEU A 80 28.48 -12.65 32.02
C LEU A 80 28.08 -14.11 31.76
N ASP A 81 27.53 -14.76 32.77
CA ASP A 81 27.03 -16.13 32.65
C ASP A 81 25.75 -16.19 31.81
N ILE A 82 25.49 -17.36 31.22
CA ILE A 82 24.37 -17.59 30.30
C ILE A 82 23.02 -17.29 30.97
N GLU A 83 22.84 -17.63 32.24
CA GLU A 83 21.56 -17.42 32.95
C GLU A 83 21.26 -15.91 33.10
N THR A 84 22.28 -15.12 33.42
CA THR A 84 22.16 -13.66 33.48
C THR A 84 21.84 -13.07 32.10
N ILE A 85 22.44 -13.59 31.02
CA ILE A 85 22.18 -13.12 29.65
C ILE A 85 20.75 -13.46 29.22
N MET A 86 20.27 -14.66 29.53
CA MET A 86 18.88 -15.06 29.28
C MET A 86 17.90 -14.14 30.01
N ALA A 87 18.17 -13.78 31.27
CA ALA A 87 17.30 -12.88 32.03
C ALA A 87 17.24 -11.45 31.44
N ILE A 88 18.36 -10.95 30.88
CA ILE A 88 18.44 -9.59 30.29
C ILE A 88 17.81 -9.55 28.90
N THR A 89 18.13 -10.53 28.06
CA THR A 89 17.83 -10.49 26.61
C THR A 89 16.58 -11.28 26.24
N GLN A 90 16.06 -12.09 27.18
CA GLN A 90 14.95 -13.03 26.97
C GLN A 90 15.19 -14.04 25.84
N LEU A 91 16.44 -14.21 25.41
CA LEU A 91 16.83 -15.24 24.46
C LEU A 91 16.87 -16.61 25.13
N SER A 92 16.63 -17.65 24.34
CA SER A 92 16.84 -19.02 24.79
C SER A 92 18.33 -19.30 24.98
N ARG A 93 18.65 -20.33 25.76
CA ARG A 93 20.03 -20.81 25.92
C ARG A 93 20.61 -21.19 24.56
N GLU A 94 19.83 -21.89 23.74
CA GLU A 94 20.22 -22.33 22.40
C GLU A 94 20.55 -21.15 21.49
N ASP A 95 19.76 -20.07 21.55
CA ASP A 95 20.04 -18.87 20.76
C ASP A 95 21.32 -18.17 21.23
N ILE A 96 21.56 -18.08 22.54
CA ILE A 96 22.79 -17.47 23.08
C ILE A 96 24.02 -18.31 22.72
N GLU A 97 23.93 -19.63 22.75
CA GLU A 97 25.03 -20.53 22.36
C GLU A 97 25.34 -20.50 20.85
N ARG A 98 24.41 -20.00 20.03
CA ARG A 98 24.57 -19.83 18.57
C ARG A 98 25.14 -18.47 18.15
N ILE A 99 25.27 -17.52 19.08
CA ILE A 99 25.66 -16.12 18.82
C ILE A 99 27.16 -15.94 18.60
#